data_AF-A0A9D1C3G9-F1
#
_entry.id   AF-A0A9D1C3G9-F1
#
_cell.length_a   1.000
_cell.length_b   1.000
_cell.length_c   1.000
_cell.angle_alpha   90.00
_cell.angle_beta   90.00
_cell.angle_gamma   90.00
#
_symmetry.space_group_name_H-M   'P 1'
#
loop_
_entity.id
_entity.type
_entity.pdbx_description
1 polymer ?
#
loop_
_entity_poly.entity_id
_entity_poly.type
_entity_poly.pdbx_seq_one_letter_code
_entity_poly.pdbx_strand_id
1 'polypeptide(L)'
;MRAAKAATIVLLIGFGLILVPACRSSKEIKTEPLFIETPVSTPTPTPFIDHELIKNDTGKTIIRAISKNKVHPNNSYMIISSEGTVICADPTQCTDGVKPDIITSTHTHPDHQDANLIRKFPESRVSKWTVESFEVNDVKVYSVASSHNGDNFSETSFSNVIYVFELDGLRIAHMGDIGQSSLTEDQLTRLGHIDIAFMQFSDEKNYDVIEQLKPQIIIPTHSSSDTKSRLEEIVGHYEEVDDMIAISEEDLADGARRVIKIINTLVKK
;
A
#
# COMPACT_ATOMS: atom_id res chain seq x y z
N MET A 1 56.62 -1.14 30.69
CA MET A 1 56.13 -1.32 32.08
C MET A 1 55.20 -0.17 32.46
N ARG A 2 53.90 -0.47 32.57
CA ARG A 2 52.93 -0.05 33.62
C ARG A 2 51.56 0.26 33.01
N ALA A 3 50.62 -0.59 33.40
CA ALA A 3 49.20 -0.58 33.09
C ALA A 3 48.46 0.46 33.95
N ALA A 4 47.35 0.98 33.43
CA ALA A 4 46.34 1.69 34.21
C ALA A 4 45.07 0.82 34.29
N LYS A 5 44.60 0.58 35.52
CA LYS A 5 43.45 -0.24 35.90
C LYS A 5 42.18 0.62 36.03
N ALA A 6 41.04 0.00 35.73
CA ALA A 6 39.69 0.50 35.95
C ALA A 6 39.36 0.66 37.46
N ALA A 7 38.49 1.62 37.77
CA ALA A 7 37.97 1.87 39.12
C ALA A 7 36.48 1.49 39.19
N THR A 8 36.15 0.64 40.16
CA THR A 8 34.80 0.27 40.58
C THR A 8 34.39 1.17 41.75
N ILE A 9 33.19 1.76 41.69
CA ILE A 9 32.60 2.55 42.79
C ILE A 9 31.62 1.66 43.56
N VAL A 10 31.86 1.50 44.85
CA VAL A 10 30.94 0.95 45.86
C VAL A 10 30.59 2.10 46.81
N LEU A 11 29.32 2.42 46.99
CA LEU A 11 28.86 3.41 47.95
C LEU A 11 28.02 2.73 49.04
N LEU A 12 28.51 2.81 50.27
CA LEU A 12 27.94 2.28 51.51
C LEU A 12 27.67 3.48 52.43
N ILE A 13 26.41 3.73 52.80
CA ILE A 13 25.99 4.70 53.82
C ILE A 13 24.65 4.17 54.35
N GLY A 14 24.36 3.92 55.63
CA GLY A 14 24.88 4.42 56.90
C GLY A 14 23.65 4.81 57.73
N PHE A 15 23.18 3.91 58.61
CA PHE A 15 21.96 4.08 59.42
C PHE A 15 22.13 5.17 60.49
N GLY A 16 21.24 6.17 60.50
CA GLY A 16 21.09 7.16 61.57
C GLY A 16 19.73 7.01 62.26
N LEU A 17 19.73 6.77 63.57
CA LEU A 17 18.55 6.59 64.41
C LEU A 17 18.10 7.96 64.95
N ILE A 18 16.88 8.39 64.63
CA ILE A 18 16.23 9.58 65.22
C ILE A 18 14.97 9.13 65.96
N LEU A 19 14.95 9.34 67.27
CA LEU A 19 13.79 9.14 68.15
C LEU A 19 12.91 10.41 68.13
N VAL A 20 11.64 10.26 67.78
CA VAL A 20 10.60 11.32 67.84
C VAL A 20 9.48 10.84 68.77
N PRO A 21 8.90 11.69 69.64
CA PRO A 21 7.96 11.24 70.66
C PRO A 21 6.59 10.90 70.06
N ALA A 22 5.98 9.84 70.60
CA ALA A 22 4.65 9.38 70.25
C ALA A 22 3.57 10.36 70.73
N CYS A 23 2.78 10.91 69.81
CA CYS A 23 1.52 11.55 70.12
C CYS A 23 0.39 10.88 69.31
N ARG A 24 -0.66 10.52 70.04
CA ARG A 24 -1.71 9.56 69.71
C ARG A 24 -2.87 10.24 68.99
N SER A 25 -3.24 9.75 67.80
CA SER A 25 -4.61 9.85 67.24
C SER A 25 -4.73 8.97 66.00
N SER A 26 -5.05 7.69 66.18
CA SER A 26 -5.40 6.78 65.08
C SER A 26 -6.86 6.99 64.68
N LYS A 27 -7.10 7.79 63.63
CA LYS A 27 -8.32 7.64 62.82
C LYS A 27 -7.98 6.68 61.70
N GLU A 28 -8.54 5.47 61.74
CA GLU A 28 -8.47 4.51 60.65
C GLU A 28 -9.14 5.12 59.40
N ILE A 29 -8.33 5.40 58.38
CA ILE A 29 -8.82 5.69 57.04
C ILE A 29 -9.04 4.33 56.38
N LYS A 30 -10.30 3.91 56.25
CA LYS A 30 -10.67 2.78 55.41
C LYS A 30 -10.37 3.16 53.96
N THR A 31 -9.31 2.61 53.40
CA THR A 31 -9.03 2.68 51.97
C THR A 31 -9.83 1.57 51.29
N GLU A 32 -10.93 1.92 50.63
CA GLU A 32 -11.54 1.00 49.69
C GLU A 32 -10.68 0.92 48.42
N PRO A 33 -10.45 -0.28 47.87
CA PRO A 33 -9.68 -0.43 46.65
C PRO A 33 -10.43 0.24 45.49
N LEU A 34 -9.74 1.16 44.80
CA LEU A 34 -10.22 1.76 43.57
C LEU A 34 -10.25 0.67 42.49
N PHE A 35 -11.42 0.10 42.22
CA PHE A 35 -11.63 -0.77 41.08
C PHE A 35 -11.50 0.07 39.81
N ILE A 36 -10.35 -0.02 39.14
CA ILE A 36 -10.21 0.47 37.77
C ILE A 36 -10.97 -0.52 36.90
N GLU A 37 -12.20 -0.19 36.53
CA GLU A 37 -12.92 -0.94 35.50
C GLU A 37 -12.09 -0.88 34.23
N THR A 38 -11.53 -2.03 33.83
CA THR A 38 -10.96 -2.17 32.48
C THR A 38 -12.07 -1.86 31.49
N PRO A 39 -11.89 -0.90 30.57
CA PRO A 39 -12.92 -0.57 29.61
C PRO A 39 -13.28 -1.84 28.84
N VAL A 40 -14.54 -2.27 28.98
CA VAL A 40 -15.09 -3.36 28.19
C VAL A 40 -15.03 -2.90 26.74
N SER A 41 -14.13 -3.49 25.95
CA SER A 41 -14.06 -3.22 24.52
C SER A 41 -15.40 -3.62 23.92
N THR A 42 -16.17 -2.65 23.44
CA THR A 42 -17.35 -2.96 22.64
C THR A 42 -16.90 -3.77 21.43
N PRO A 43 -17.56 -4.89 21.10
CA PRO A 43 -17.21 -5.64 19.91
C PRO A 43 -17.33 -4.69 18.72
N THR A 44 -16.24 -4.55 17.96
CA THR A 44 -16.27 -3.77 16.72
C THR A 44 -17.28 -4.46 15.80
N PRO A 45 -18.28 -3.74 15.27
CA PRO A 45 -19.27 -4.36 14.39
C PRO A 45 -18.55 -5.02 13.21
N THR A 46 -18.95 -6.25 12.89
CA THR A 46 -18.41 -6.99 11.76
C THR A 46 -18.53 -6.13 10.49
N PRO A 47 -17.45 -5.92 9.72
CA PRO A 47 -17.51 -5.17 8.48
C PRO A 47 -18.55 -5.79 7.52
N PHE A 48 -19.33 -4.93 6.86
CA PHE A 48 -20.15 -5.37 5.73
C PHE A 48 -19.23 -5.81 4.58
N ILE A 49 -19.53 -6.96 3.98
CA ILE A 49 -18.83 -7.53 2.85
C ILE A 49 -19.84 -7.68 1.71
N ASP A 50 -19.52 -7.11 0.55
CA ASP A 50 -20.29 -7.29 -0.68
C ASP A 50 -19.66 -8.45 -1.45
N HIS A 51 -20.30 -9.62 -1.35
CA HIS A 51 -19.78 -10.83 -2.00
C HIS A 51 -19.77 -10.71 -3.53
N GLU A 52 -20.66 -9.94 -4.15
CA GLU A 52 -20.67 -9.77 -5.61
C GLU A 52 -19.56 -8.82 -6.06
N LEU A 53 -19.20 -7.83 -5.23
CA LEU A 53 -18.08 -6.93 -5.50
C LEU A 53 -16.74 -7.67 -5.56
N ILE A 54 -16.52 -8.63 -4.65
CA ILE A 54 -15.24 -9.35 -4.50
C ILE A 54 -15.23 -10.73 -5.20
N LYS A 55 -16.35 -11.17 -5.75
CA LYS A 55 -16.43 -12.46 -6.46
C LYS A 55 -15.64 -12.39 -7.76
N ASN A 56 -14.85 -13.43 -8.00
CA ASN A 56 -14.22 -13.68 -9.29
C ASN A 56 -14.61 -15.07 -9.80
N ASP A 57 -15.47 -15.13 -10.81
CA ASP A 57 -15.87 -16.36 -11.52
C ASP A 57 -15.43 -16.35 -12.99
N THR A 58 -14.51 -15.45 -13.34
CA THR A 58 -14.04 -15.25 -14.72
C THR A 58 -12.93 -16.21 -15.13
N GLY A 59 -12.23 -16.82 -14.16
CA GLY A 59 -11.00 -17.59 -14.40
C GLY A 59 -9.79 -16.72 -14.79
N LYS A 60 -9.88 -15.39 -14.63
CA LYS A 60 -8.87 -14.40 -14.98
C LYS A 60 -8.59 -13.49 -13.79
N THR A 61 -7.50 -12.71 -13.82
CA THR A 61 -7.31 -11.63 -12.84
C THR A 61 -8.31 -10.50 -13.11
N ILE A 62 -9.06 -10.07 -12.09
CA ILE A 62 -9.90 -8.86 -12.17
C ILE A 62 -9.11 -7.65 -11.67
N ILE A 63 -9.15 -6.55 -12.41
CA ILE A 63 -8.65 -5.24 -11.98
C ILE A 63 -9.81 -4.26 -11.99
N ARG A 64 -10.09 -3.60 -10.86
CA ARG A 64 -11.24 -2.70 -10.69
C ARG A 64 -10.87 -1.40 -9.97
N ALA A 65 -11.39 -0.27 -10.45
CA ALA A 65 -11.32 0.99 -9.71
C ALA A 65 -12.32 0.99 -8.54
N ILE A 66 -11.88 1.37 -7.34
CA ILE A 66 -12.71 1.25 -6.12
C ILE A 66 -12.87 2.54 -5.31
N SER A 67 -12.25 3.65 -5.71
CA SER A 67 -12.33 4.89 -4.94
C SER A 67 -13.66 5.63 -5.14
N LYS A 68 -14.23 6.17 -4.07
CA LYS A 68 -15.34 7.15 -4.12
C LYS A 68 -14.83 8.61 -4.16
N ASN A 69 -13.51 8.81 -4.19
CA ASN A 69 -12.90 10.14 -4.19
C ASN A 69 -13.13 10.84 -5.54
N LYS A 70 -13.86 11.96 -5.52
CA LYS A 70 -14.15 12.75 -6.75
C LYS A 70 -12.95 13.53 -7.29
N VAL A 71 -11.93 13.77 -6.46
CA VAL A 71 -10.72 14.51 -6.85
C VAL A 71 -9.72 13.57 -7.52
N HIS A 72 -9.50 12.39 -6.92
CA HIS A 72 -8.56 11.37 -7.39
C HIS A 72 -9.29 10.03 -7.57
N PRO A 73 -10.12 9.88 -8.62
CA PRO A 73 -10.98 8.70 -8.77
C PRO A 73 -10.25 7.44 -9.23
N ASN A 74 -9.02 7.55 -9.75
CA ASN A 74 -8.28 6.45 -10.38
C ASN A 74 -6.93 6.22 -9.70
N ASN A 75 -6.94 6.16 -8.37
CA ASN A 75 -5.74 5.94 -7.55
C ASN A 75 -5.84 4.71 -6.65
N SER A 76 -7.05 4.24 -6.37
CA SER A 76 -7.29 3.00 -5.63
C SER A 76 -7.84 1.90 -6.53
N TYR A 77 -7.15 0.77 -6.52
CA TYR A 77 -7.52 -0.41 -7.30
C TYR A 77 -7.73 -1.62 -6.41
N MET A 78 -8.69 -2.45 -6.81
CA MET A 78 -8.83 -3.81 -6.33
C MET A 78 -8.34 -4.76 -7.42
N ILE A 79 -7.42 -5.64 -7.06
CA ILE A 79 -6.89 -6.69 -7.93
C ILE A 79 -7.30 -8.01 -7.29
N ILE A 80 -8.05 -8.84 -8.01
CA ILE A 80 -8.57 -10.11 -7.50
C ILE A 80 -8.01 -11.24 -8.36
N SER A 81 -7.28 -12.16 -7.74
CA SER A 81 -6.77 -13.34 -8.44
C SER A 81 -7.88 -14.29 -8.87
N SER A 82 -7.57 -15.21 -9.77
CA SER A 82 -8.51 -16.23 -10.22
C SER A 82 -8.93 -17.20 -9.09
N GLU A 83 -8.10 -17.35 -8.04
CA GLU A 83 -8.42 -18.11 -6.83
C GLU A 83 -9.18 -17.28 -5.78
N GLY A 84 -9.33 -15.97 -5.99
CA GLY A 84 -10.16 -15.08 -5.17
C GLY A 84 -9.43 -14.28 -4.10
N THR A 85 -8.10 -14.24 -4.12
CA THR A 85 -7.32 -13.37 -3.22
C THR A 85 -7.46 -11.91 -3.62
N VAL A 86 -7.79 -11.05 -2.65
CA VAL A 86 -8.12 -9.64 -2.89
C VAL A 86 -6.98 -8.73 -2.43
N ILE A 87 -6.44 -7.96 -3.37
CA ILE A 87 -5.45 -6.90 -3.13
C ILE A 87 -6.14 -5.55 -3.23
N CYS A 88 -6.02 -4.70 -2.21
CA CYS A 88 -6.36 -3.28 -2.28
C CYS A 88 -5.07 -2.45 -2.37
N ALA A 89 -4.84 -1.86 -3.54
CA ALA A 89 -3.66 -1.07 -3.86
C ALA A 89 -3.99 0.43 -3.78
N ASP A 90 -3.21 1.18 -3.00
CA ASP A 90 -3.36 2.61 -2.68
C ASP A 90 -4.80 3.00 -2.29
N PRO A 91 -5.39 2.34 -1.27
CA PRO A 91 -6.79 2.55 -0.92
C PRO A 91 -7.03 3.94 -0.37
N THR A 92 -8.06 4.60 -0.90
CA THR A 92 -8.55 5.91 -0.45
C THR A 92 -10.04 6.01 -0.70
N GLN A 93 -10.81 6.24 0.37
CA GLN A 93 -12.27 6.38 0.29
C GLN A 93 -12.92 5.24 -0.51
N CYS A 94 -12.46 4.01 -0.31
CA CYS A 94 -12.92 2.86 -1.08
C CYS A 94 -14.44 2.66 -0.92
N THR A 95 -15.08 2.08 -1.95
CA THR A 95 -16.46 1.60 -1.86
C THR A 95 -16.61 0.64 -0.68
N ASP A 96 -17.80 0.61 -0.08
CA ASP A 96 -18.11 -0.32 0.99
C ASP A 96 -18.21 -1.75 0.42
N GLY A 97 -18.06 -2.76 1.28
CA GLY A 97 -18.17 -4.16 0.89
C GLY A 97 -16.86 -4.80 0.41
N VAL A 98 -15.78 -4.03 0.23
CA VAL A 98 -14.44 -4.60 0.00
C VAL A 98 -13.99 -5.46 1.18
N LYS A 99 -13.25 -6.53 0.90
CA LYS A 99 -12.61 -7.39 1.91
C LYS A 99 -11.20 -7.76 1.44
N PRO A 100 -10.18 -6.93 1.74
CA PRO A 100 -8.82 -7.19 1.29
C PRO A 100 -8.13 -8.29 2.09
N ASP A 101 -7.41 -9.18 1.41
CA ASP A 101 -6.39 -10.04 2.02
C ASP A 101 -5.05 -9.29 2.11
N ILE A 102 -4.77 -8.42 1.14
CA ILE A 102 -3.55 -7.60 1.07
C ILE A 102 -3.94 -6.13 0.92
N ILE A 103 -3.27 -5.26 1.67
CA ILE A 103 -3.37 -3.81 1.51
C ILE A 103 -1.97 -3.25 1.27
N THR A 104 -1.77 -2.54 0.16
CA THR A 104 -0.50 -1.85 -0.14
C THR A 104 -0.70 -0.34 -0.27
N SER A 105 0.19 0.45 0.32
CA SER A 105 0.29 1.90 0.09
C SER A 105 1.68 2.26 -0.43
N THR A 106 1.79 2.92 -1.57
CA THR A 106 3.05 3.23 -2.27
C THR A 106 3.85 4.33 -1.58
N HIS A 107 3.16 5.33 -1.01
CA HIS A 107 3.77 6.46 -0.31
C HIS A 107 2.82 7.04 0.74
N THR A 108 3.26 8.09 1.44
CA THR A 108 2.60 8.59 2.66
C THR A 108 1.49 9.60 2.40
N HIS A 109 1.17 9.93 1.15
CA HIS A 109 0.14 10.94 0.89
C HIS A 109 -1.25 10.47 1.31
N PRO A 110 -2.13 11.37 1.79
CA PRO A 110 -3.45 11.01 2.30
C PRO A 110 -4.35 10.30 1.30
N ASP A 111 -4.17 10.57 0.00
CA ASP A 111 -4.92 9.96 -1.09
C ASP A 111 -4.36 8.61 -1.55
N HIS A 112 -3.39 8.03 -0.83
CA HIS A 112 -2.89 6.66 -1.06
C HIS A 112 -3.00 5.76 0.18
N GLN A 113 -3.78 6.18 1.17
CA GLN A 113 -3.95 5.44 2.43
C GLN A 113 -5.36 5.56 3.03
N ASP A 114 -5.84 4.44 3.56
CA ASP A 114 -7.11 4.38 4.28
C ASP A 114 -6.94 3.67 5.62
N ALA A 115 -6.71 4.47 6.67
CA ALA A 115 -6.59 3.96 8.03
C ALA A 115 -7.89 3.33 8.56
N ASN A 116 -9.05 3.71 8.01
CA ASN A 116 -10.32 3.11 8.40
C ASN A 116 -10.47 1.72 7.77
N LEU A 117 -10.06 1.54 6.52
CA LEU A 117 -10.02 0.22 5.87
C LEU A 117 -9.12 -0.74 6.64
N ILE A 118 -7.88 -0.31 6.96
CA ILE A 118 -6.93 -1.11 7.73
C ILE A 118 -7.50 -1.49 9.11
N ARG A 119 -8.19 -0.57 9.80
CA ARG A 119 -8.80 -0.86 11.11
C ARG A 119 -9.97 -1.84 11.00
N LYS A 120 -10.74 -1.80 9.90
CA LYS A 120 -11.88 -2.70 9.68
C LYS A 120 -11.42 -4.13 9.42
N PHE A 121 -10.24 -4.32 8.82
CA PHE A 121 -9.70 -5.62 8.44
C PHE A 121 -8.30 -5.86 9.05
N PRO A 122 -8.23 -6.08 10.38
CA PRO A 122 -6.96 -6.29 11.08
C PRO A 122 -6.22 -7.57 10.65
N GLU A 123 -6.90 -8.51 10.00
CA GLU A 123 -6.34 -9.75 9.46
C GLU A 123 -5.62 -9.58 8.13
N SER A 124 -5.86 -8.48 7.40
CA SER A 124 -5.20 -8.23 6.12
C SER A 124 -3.70 -8.08 6.31
N ARG A 125 -2.92 -8.58 5.35
CA ARG A 125 -1.49 -8.26 5.27
C ARG A 125 -1.32 -6.84 4.76
N VAL A 126 -0.88 -5.94 5.64
CA VAL A 126 -0.68 -4.53 5.30
C VAL A 126 0.81 -4.25 5.02
N SER A 127 1.12 -3.64 3.88
CA SER A 127 2.44 -3.13 3.51
C SER A 127 2.34 -1.66 3.12
N LYS A 128 3.18 -0.80 3.69
CA LYS A 128 3.05 0.66 3.53
C LYS A 128 4.43 1.27 3.31
N TRP A 129 4.64 1.81 2.12
CA TRP A 129 5.85 2.51 1.68
C TRP A 129 7.14 1.83 2.18
N THR A 130 7.20 0.52 2.03
CA THR A 130 8.26 -0.34 2.57
C THR A 130 8.80 -1.22 1.45
N VAL A 131 10.12 -1.40 1.42
CA VAL A 131 10.79 -2.38 0.55
C VAL A 131 10.78 -3.73 1.25
N GLU A 132 9.97 -4.65 0.76
CA GLU A 132 9.83 -5.99 1.32
C GLU A 132 9.33 -6.99 0.26
N SER A 133 9.34 -8.27 0.62
CA SER A 133 8.73 -9.35 -0.16
C SER A 133 7.96 -10.29 0.75
N PHE A 134 6.76 -10.68 0.35
CA PHE A 134 5.91 -11.61 1.10
C PHE A 134 4.94 -12.33 0.17
N GLU A 135 4.26 -13.34 0.70
CA GLU A 135 3.26 -14.13 -0.02
C GLU A 135 2.01 -14.24 0.86
N VAL A 136 0.84 -14.10 0.23
CA VAL A 136 -0.46 -14.33 0.86
C VAL A 136 -1.29 -15.13 -0.13
N ASN A 137 -1.73 -16.32 0.29
CA ASN A 137 -2.44 -17.26 -0.57
C ASN A 137 -1.65 -17.53 -1.87
N ASP A 138 -2.26 -17.29 -3.02
CA ASP A 138 -1.72 -17.45 -4.37
C ASP A 138 -0.98 -16.22 -4.92
N VAL A 139 -0.84 -15.16 -4.12
CA VAL A 139 -0.24 -13.89 -4.54
C VAL A 139 1.12 -13.68 -3.89
N LYS A 140 2.15 -13.47 -4.71
CA LYS A 140 3.45 -12.96 -4.24
C LYS A 140 3.50 -11.46 -4.43
N VAL A 141 4.05 -10.78 -3.45
CA VAL A 141 4.24 -9.33 -3.46
C VAL A 141 5.69 -9.02 -3.18
N TYR A 142 6.29 -8.16 -4.00
CA TYR A 142 7.56 -7.52 -3.66
C TYR A 142 7.52 -6.05 -4.02
N SER A 143 8.42 -5.27 -3.43
CA SER A 143 8.50 -3.84 -3.71
C SER A 143 9.92 -3.36 -3.99
N VAL A 144 9.99 -2.30 -4.80
CA VAL A 144 11.23 -1.65 -5.23
C VAL A 144 11.16 -0.18 -4.85
N ALA A 145 12.22 0.33 -4.20
CA ALA A 145 12.31 1.73 -3.83
C ALA A 145 12.28 2.61 -5.09
N SER A 146 11.59 3.74 -5.01
CA SER A 146 11.53 4.74 -6.08
C SER A 146 11.31 6.16 -5.52
N SER A 147 11.25 7.17 -6.38
CA SER A 147 11.07 8.55 -5.95
C SER A 147 9.77 9.14 -6.47
N HIS A 148 8.99 9.72 -5.57
CA HIS A 148 7.91 10.66 -5.88
C HIS A 148 8.45 12.05 -6.26
N ASN A 149 9.67 12.39 -5.84
CA ASN A 149 10.23 13.74 -5.88
C ASN A 149 11.17 13.98 -7.08
N GLY A 150 10.94 13.29 -8.20
CA GLY A 150 11.80 13.39 -9.39
C GLY A 150 13.00 12.44 -9.39
N ASP A 151 13.95 12.71 -10.29
CA ASP A 151 15.09 11.82 -10.60
C ASP A 151 16.18 11.75 -9.51
N ASN A 152 16.09 12.59 -8.49
CA ASN A 152 16.97 12.52 -7.32
C ASN A 152 16.56 11.35 -6.41
N PHE A 153 16.81 10.14 -6.88
CA PHE A 153 16.49 8.89 -6.20
C PHE A 153 17.54 8.49 -5.16
N SER A 154 17.09 7.87 -4.06
CA SER A 154 17.93 7.33 -2.99
C SER A 154 17.29 6.04 -2.45
N GLU A 155 18.04 4.94 -2.45
CA GLU A 155 17.60 3.64 -1.92
C GLU A 155 17.33 3.65 -0.40
N THR A 156 17.93 4.59 0.35
CA THR A 156 17.77 4.65 1.82
C THR A 156 16.78 5.70 2.28
N SER A 157 16.40 6.63 1.41
CA SER A 157 15.49 7.74 1.70
C SER A 157 14.52 7.96 0.55
N PHE A 158 14.00 6.85 0.01
CA PHE A 158 13.02 6.85 -1.06
C PHE A 158 11.70 7.47 -0.58
N SER A 159 10.98 8.10 -1.50
CA SER A 159 9.69 8.74 -1.22
C SER A 159 8.50 8.01 -1.84
N ASN A 160 8.76 6.92 -2.57
CA ASN A 160 7.75 6.04 -3.15
C ASN A 160 8.28 4.60 -3.18
N VAL A 161 7.38 3.62 -3.20
CA VAL A 161 7.73 2.24 -3.56
C VAL A 161 6.83 1.78 -4.70
N ILE A 162 7.43 1.06 -5.64
CA ILE A 162 6.71 0.33 -6.67
C ILE A 162 6.37 -1.04 -6.07
N TYR A 163 5.10 -1.41 -6.02
CA TYR A 163 4.71 -2.79 -5.69
C TYR A 163 4.56 -3.61 -6.96
N VAL A 164 5.03 -4.85 -6.93
CA VAL A 164 4.75 -5.84 -7.96
C VAL A 164 3.97 -6.98 -7.31
N PHE A 165 2.86 -7.32 -7.95
CA PHE A 165 2.01 -8.46 -7.62
C PHE A 165 2.23 -9.54 -8.68
N GLU A 166 2.69 -10.72 -8.25
CA GLU A 166 2.72 -11.91 -9.09
C GLU A 166 1.53 -12.79 -8.74
N LEU A 167 0.62 -13.01 -9.69
CA LEU A 167 -0.59 -13.82 -9.56
C LEU A 167 -1.09 -14.24 -10.94
N ASP A 168 -1.76 -15.39 -11.04
CA ASP A 168 -2.34 -15.88 -12.31
C ASP A 168 -1.36 -15.89 -13.50
N GLY A 169 -0.06 -16.06 -13.22
CA GLY A 169 1.02 -15.99 -14.21
C GLY A 169 1.37 -14.57 -14.72
N LEU A 170 0.66 -13.55 -14.25
CA LEU A 170 0.89 -12.14 -14.56
C LEU A 170 1.81 -11.47 -13.53
N ARG A 171 2.59 -10.49 -13.99
CA ARG A 171 3.30 -9.52 -13.15
C ARG A 171 2.71 -8.13 -13.33
N ILE A 172 2.09 -7.66 -12.26
CA ILE A 172 1.36 -6.41 -12.23
C ILE A 172 2.08 -5.43 -11.33
N ALA A 173 2.57 -4.33 -11.90
CA ALA A 173 3.32 -3.32 -11.16
C ALA A 173 2.47 -2.07 -10.90
N HIS A 174 2.31 -1.70 -9.63
CA HIS A 174 1.72 -0.44 -9.23
C HIS A 174 2.81 0.57 -8.89
N MET A 175 2.96 1.57 -9.74
CA MET A 175 4.02 2.58 -9.64
C MET A 175 3.78 3.63 -8.56
N GLY A 176 2.58 3.67 -7.96
CA GLY A 176 2.11 4.81 -7.17
C GLY A 176 2.26 6.11 -7.94
N ASP A 177 2.69 7.14 -7.23
CA ASP A 177 2.95 8.45 -7.81
C ASP A 177 4.43 8.61 -8.16
N ILE A 178 4.96 7.76 -9.03
CA ILE A 178 6.36 7.86 -9.44
C ILE A 178 6.65 9.24 -10.06
N GLY A 179 7.68 9.91 -9.55
CA GLY A 179 8.16 11.20 -10.04
C GLY A 179 9.38 11.11 -10.96
N GLN A 180 10.07 9.97 -10.95
CA GLN A 180 11.22 9.72 -11.84
C GLN A 180 10.80 9.74 -13.31
N SER A 181 11.58 10.44 -14.14
CA SER A 181 11.48 10.41 -15.59
C SER A 181 11.91 9.04 -16.13
N SER A 182 12.92 8.42 -15.52
CA SER A 182 13.44 7.10 -15.87
C SER A 182 13.84 6.30 -14.62
N LEU A 183 13.74 4.98 -14.73
CA LEU A 183 14.23 4.04 -13.72
C LEU A 183 15.73 3.81 -13.88
N THR A 184 16.40 3.54 -12.76
CA THR A 184 17.79 3.09 -12.73
C THR A 184 17.90 1.63 -13.18
N GLU A 185 19.09 1.21 -13.61
CA GLU A 185 19.35 -0.19 -13.99
C GLU A 185 19.10 -1.18 -12.84
N ASP A 186 19.37 -0.79 -11.59
CA ASP A 186 19.07 -1.63 -10.42
C ASP A 186 17.57 -1.80 -10.23
N GLN A 187 16.80 -0.71 -10.34
CA GLN A 187 15.34 -0.76 -10.29
C GLN A 187 14.79 -1.64 -11.42
N LEU A 188 15.27 -1.49 -12.66
CA LEU A 188 14.85 -2.34 -13.79
C LEU A 188 15.17 -3.82 -13.56
N THR A 189 16.37 -4.11 -13.05
CA THR A 189 16.80 -5.48 -12.74
C THR A 189 15.92 -6.12 -11.67
N ARG A 190 15.57 -5.37 -10.62
CA ARG A 190 14.73 -5.83 -9.51
C ARG A 190 13.27 -5.97 -9.89
N LEU A 191 12.75 -5.08 -10.74
CA LEU A 191 11.39 -5.17 -11.26
C LEU A 191 11.24 -6.35 -12.21
N GLY A 192 12.23 -6.59 -13.08
CA GLY A 192 12.16 -7.63 -14.10
C GLY A 192 11.06 -7.37 -15.13
N HIS A 193 10.55 -8.45 -15.73
CA HIS A 193 9.43 -8.38 -16.67
C HIS A 193 8.15 -7.91 -15.98
N ILE A 194 7.44 -6.96 -16.58
CA ILE A 194 6.14 -6.45 -16.11
C ILE A 194 5.13 -6.57 -17.24
N ASP A 195 4.03 -7.27 -17.01
CA ASP A 195 2.93 -7.44 -17.98
C ASP A 195 2.01 -6.22 -18.00
N ILE A 196 1.67 -5.73 -16.80
CA ILE A 196 0.68 -4.67 -16.58
C ILE A 196 1.29 -3.62 -15.65
N ALA A 197 1.23 -2.35 -16.04
CA ALA A 197 1.69 -1.24 -15.20
C ALA A 197 0.57 -0.24 -14.91
N PHE A 198 0.27 -0.03 -13.62
CA PHE A 198 -0.51 1.13 -13.16
C PHE A 198 0.45 2.29 -12.94
N MET A 199 0.27 3.37 -13.69
CA MET A 199 1.24 4.45 -13.69
C MET A 199 0.61 5.82 -13.87
N GLN A 200 1.07 6.78 -13.06
CA GLN A 200 0.72 8.17 -13.27
C GLN A 200 1.53 8.78 -14.40
N PHE A 201 0.93 9.75 -15.08
CA PHE A 201 1.62 10.54 -16.09
C PHE A 201 1.41 12.02 -15.77
N SER A 202 2.50 12.77 -15.76
CA SER A 202 2.48 14.23 -15.74
C SER A 202 2.86 14.77 -17.13
N ASP A 203 2.52 16.02 -17.42
CA ASP A 203 2.49 16.57 -18.79
C ASP A 203 3.81 16.42 -19.59
N GLU A 204 4.95 16.13 -18.96
CA GLU A 204 6.24 15.92 -19.65
C GLU A 204 7.13 14.78 -19.11
N LYS A 205 6.69 14.01 -18.12
CA LYS A 205 7.56 13.02 -17.44
C LYS A 205 6.96 11.63 -17.44
N ASN A 206 7.77 10.66 -17.01
CA ASN A 206 7.37 9.28 -16.73
C ASN A 206 7.15 8.39 -17.97
N TYR A 207 7.01 8.96 -19.18
CA TYR A 207 6.87 8.18 -20.42
C TYR A 207 8.08 7.29 -20.75
N ASP A 208 9.30 7.66 -20.35
CA ASP A 208 10.47 6.79 -20.59
C ASP A 208 10.40 5.50 -19.76
N VAL A 209 9.74 5.52 -18.60
CA VAL A 209 9.57 4.34 -17.75
C VAL A 209 8.75 3.25 -18.46
N ILE A 210 7.68 3.62 -19.17
CA ILE A 210 6.91 2.63 -19.94
C ILE A 210 7.68 2.10 -21.16
N GLU A 211 8.63 2.87 -21.69
CA GLU A 211 9.52 2.41 -22.75
C GLU A 211 10.68 1.53 -22.23
N GLN A 212 11.13 1.75 -20.99
CA GLN A 212 12.09 0.88 -20.32
C GLN A 212 11.47 -0.47 -19.93
N LEU A 213 10.26 -0.45 -19.35
CA LEU A 213 9.58 -1.65 -18.88
C LEU A 213 8.86 -2.42 -19.99
N LYS A 214 8.40 -1.71 -21.05
CA LYS A 214 7.59 -2.26 -22.15
C LYS A 214 6.41 -3.13 -21.72
N PRO A 215 5.59 -2.71 -20.73
CA PRO A 215 4.41 -3.48 -20.36
C PRO A 215 3.45 -3.57 -21.53
N GLN A 216 2.76 -4.71 -21.62
CA GLN A 216 1.73 -4.93 -22.64
C GLN A 216 0.46 -4.15 -22.31
N ILE A 217 0.12 -4.01 -21.03
CA ILE A 217 -1.01 -3.18 -20.59
C ILE A 217 -0.50 -2.01 -19.77
N ILE A 218 -0.90 -0.81 -20.16
CA ILE A 218 -0.66 0.41 -19.40
C ILE A 218 -2.02 0.90 -18.89
N ILE A 219 -2.15 1.00 -17.57
CA ILE A 219 -3.33 1.56 -16.90
C ILE A 219 -2.96 2.92 -16.33
N PRO A 220 -3.33 4.03 -17.00
CA PRO A 220 -2.96 5.36 -16.53
C PRO A 220 -3.77 5.76 -15.28
N THR A 221 -3.04 6.06 -14.21
CA THR A 221 -3.54 6.68 -12.97
C THR A 221 -3.34 8.21 -13.06
N HIS A 222 -4.06 9.00 -12.25
CA HIS A 222 -3.87 10.47 -12.15
C HIS A 222 -3.63 11.23 -13.49
N SER A 223 -4.39 10.92 -14.54
CA SER A 223 -4.11 11.42 -15.90
C SER A 223 -4.87 12.71 -16.25
N SER A 224 -4.20 13.65 -16.94
CA SER A 224 -4.83 14.81 -17.61
C SER A 224 -5.37 14.42 -19.00
N SER A 225 -6.06 15.34 -19.69
CA SER A 225 -6.46 15.14 -21.10
C SER A 225 -5.27 14.93 -22.02
N ASP A 226 -4.14 15.58 -21.70
CA ASP A 226 -2.94 15.57 -22.53
C ASP A 226 -2.21 14.22 -22.45
N THR A 227 -2.36 13.52 -21.32
CA THR A 227 -1.89 12.14 -21.13
C THR A 227 -2.42 11.19 -22.19
N LYS A 228 -3.70 11.30 -22.56
CA LYS A 228 -4.34 10.38 -23.53
C LYS A 228 -3.65 10.46 -24.90
N SER A 229 -3.57 11.66 -25.45
CA SER A 229 -2.96 11.91 -26.77
C SER A 229 -1.53 11.40 -26.83
N ARG A 230 -0.76 11.61 -25.75
CA ARG A 230 0.64 11.18 -25.70
C ARG A 230 0.78 9.65 -25.60
N LEU A 231 -0.07 9.00 -24.83
CA LEU A 231 -0.10 7.54 -24.73
C LEU A 231 -0.57 6.89 -26.04
N GLU A 232 -1.52 7.48 -26.74
CA GLU A 232 -1.93 7.05 -28.09
C GLU A 232 -0.77 7.16 -29.09
N GLU A 233 0.05 8.23 -29.02
CA GLU A 233 1.22 8.38 -29.87
C GLU A 233 2.30 7.32 -29.60
N ILE A 234 2.57 7.00 -28.33
CA ILE A 234 3.62 6.06 -27.92
C ILE A 234 3.20 4.60 -28.15
N VAL A 235 1.97 4.25 -27.80
CA VAL A 235 1.49 2.86 -27.74
C VAL A 235 0.61 2.49 -28.93
N GLY A 236 -0.06 3.46 -29.55
CA GLY A 236 -0.91 3.26 -30.73
C GLY A 236 -2.35 2.82 -30.42
N HIS A 237 -2.56 1.97 -29.42
CA HIS A 237 -3.90 1.50 -29.02
C HIS A 237 -4.31 2.04 -27.66
N TYR A 238 -5.46 2.71 -27.60
CA TYR A 238 -6.07 3.24 -26.38
C TYR A 238 -7.55 2.88 -26.34
N GLU A 239 -7.98 2.30 -25.23
CA GLU A 239 -9.38 1.96 -24.99
C GLU A 239 -9.83 2.41 -23.59
N GLU A 240 -11.14 2.65 -23.47
CA GLU A 240 -11.79 3.03 -22.22
C GLU A 240 -12.78 1.92 -21.84
N VAL A 241 -12.71 1.50 -20.58
CA VAL A 241 -13.55 0.43 -20.02
C VAL A 241 -14.16 0.93 -18.72
N ASP A 242 -15.45 0.72 -18.52
CA ASP A 242 -16.10 1.12 -17.28
C ASP A 242 -15.73 0.16 -16.14
N ASP A 243 -15.29 0.73 -15.02
CA ASP A 243 -15.03 0.11 -13.71
C ASP A 243 -13.98 -1.00 -13.62
N MET A 244 -13.92 -1.95 -14.56
CA MET A 244 -13.02 -3.11 -14.45
C MET A 244 -12.58 -3.71 -15.79
N ILE A 245 -11.52 -4.51 -15.71
CA ILE A 245 -11.16 -5.52 -16.70
C ILE A 245 -10.99 -6.89 -16.03
N ALA A 246 -11.13 -7.95 -16.83
CA ALA A 246 -10.71 -9.31 -16.48
C ALA A 246 -9.69 -9.77 -17.52
N ILE A 247 -8.50 -10.16 -17.07
CA ILE A 247 -7.34 -10.40 -17.95
C ILE A 247 -6.51 -11.61 -17.52
N SER A 248 -6.01 -12.37 -18.49
CA SER A 248 -5.09 -13.50 -18.29
C SER A 248 -3.85 -13.40 -19.18
N GLU A 249 -2.86 -14.25 -18.95
CA GLU A 249 -1.69 -14.40 -19.84
C GLU A 249 -2.09 -14.67 -21.30
N GLU A 250 -3.17 -15.45 -21.54
CA GLU A 250 -3.65 -15.75 -22.89
C GLU A 250 -4.13 -14.50 -23.63
N ASP A 251 -4.74 -13.55 -22.92
CA ASP A 251 -5.16 -12.28 -23.53
C ASP A 251 -3.96 -11.42 -23.96
N LEU A 252 -2.76 -11.69 -23.41
CA LEU A 252 -1.50 -11.02 -23.72
C LEU A 252 -0.64 -11.78 -24.74
N ALA A 253 -1.08 -12.95 -25.21
CA ALA A 253 -0.24 -13.84 -26.03
C ALA A 253 0.18 -13.26 -27.40
N ASP A 254 -0.51 -12.23 -27.90
CA ASP A 254 -0.18 -11.56 -29.16
C ASP A 254 1.01 -10.59 -29.07
N GLY A 255 1.49 -10.30 -27.85
CA GLY A 255 2.57 -9.35 -27.61
C GLY A 255 2.18 -7.87 -27.82
N ALA A 256 0.91 -7.58 -28.12
CA ALA A 256 0.46 -6.24 -28.44
C ALA A 256 0.43 -5.36 -27.18
N ARG A 257 0.97 -4.14 -27.32
CA ARG A 257 0.88 -3.10 -26.27
C ARG A 257 -0.40 -2.31 -26.46
N ARG A 258 -1.08 -2.00 -25.36
CA ARG A 258 -2.30 -1.18 -25.33
C ARG A 258 -2.43 -0.43 -24.01
N VAL A 259 -3.11 0.70 -24.10
CA VAL A 259 -3.49 1.51 -22.96
C VAL A 259 -4.95 1.21 -22.64
N ILE A 260 -5.22 0.82 -21.41
CA ILE A 260 -6.58 0.56 -20.93
C ILE A 260 -6.89 1.57 -19.82
N LYS A 261 -7.73 2.56 -20.14
CA LYS A 261 -8.24 3.49 -19.14
C LYS A 261 -9.49 2.92 -18.50
N ILE A 262 -9.35 2.53 -17.23
CA ILE A 262 -10.50 2.19 -16.39
C ILE A 262 -11.20 3.50 -16.00
N ILE A 263 -12.48 3.59 -16.33
CA ILE A 263 -13.34 4.72 -16.03
C ILE A 263 -14.15 4.39 -14.79
N ASN A 264 -13.77 4.97 -13.65
CA ASN A 264 -14.47 4.79 -12.39
C ASN A 264 -15.87 5.45 -12.41
N THR A 265 -16.91 4.64 -12.47
CA THR A 265 -18.30 5.11 -12.52
C THR A 265 -18.88 5.43 -11.14
N LEU A 266 -18.20 5.04 -10.04
CA LEU A 266 -18.61 5.36 -8.67
C LEU A 266 -18.68 6.87 -8.42
N VAL A 267 -17.88 7.66 -9.15
CA VAL A 267 -17.80 9.12 -9.01
C VAL A 267 -18.59 9.88 -10.08
N LYS A 268 -19.13 9.19 -11.10
CA LYS A 268 -19.97 9.80 -12.15
C LYS A 268 -21.36 10.19 -11.63
N LYS A 269 -21.75 9.75 -10.43
CA LYS A 269 -23.07 9.99 -9.81
C LYS A 269 -23.06 11.14 -8.79
#